data_AF-A0A935Y5K2-F1
#
_entry.id   AF-A0A935Y5K2-F1
#
_cell.length_a   1.000
_cell.length_b   1.000
_cell.length_c   1.000
_cell.angle_alpha   90.00
_cell.angle_beta   90.00
_cell.angle_gamma   90.00
#
_symmetry.space_group_name_H-M   'P 1'
#
loop_
_entity.id
_entity.type
_entity.pdbx_description
1 polymer ?
#
loop_
_entity_poly.entity_id
_entity_poly.type
_entity_poly.pdbx_seq_one_letter_code
_entity_poly.pdbx_strand_id
1 'polypeptide(L)'
;MTKFKDPYLNCNGIPLLADINSDCIPEIFINNGDSLYIYDIKNNTKKFSINIPFSDVYTSSNLIADIDGDGKMEIVIVLSNFINPLNDQIKCFNSDGSLRWISDAPGSQYRPYYRSGGLAMADFNMDGIPELYINNKIFNAQTGKLLVDDSMSGIGVSRDTFLRIAFPVSVAAQLDDDPTDIELAAYLFHL
;
A
#
# COMPACT_ATOMS: atom_id res chain seq x y z
N MET A 1 -5.80 21.89 -23.77
CA MET A 1 -5.54 21.28 -22.46
C MET A 1 -6.86 21.26 -21.70
N THR A 2 -7.56 20.12 -21.71
CA THR A 2 -8.84 19.98 -21.00
C THR A 2 -8.53 19.82 -19.51
N LYS A 3 -9.05 20.71 -18.66
CA LYS A 3 -8.87 20.61 -17.21
C LYS A 3 -9.97 19.71 -16.66
N PHE A 4 -9.60 18.56 -16.09
CA PHE A 4 -10.48 17.78 -15.25
C PHE A 4 -10.89 18.66 -14.05
N LYS A 5 -12.20 18.81 -13.81
CA LYS A 5 -12.76 19.57 -12.69
C LYS A 5 -13.84 18.72 -12.04
N ASP A 6 -13.49 18.09 -10.93
CA ASP A 6 -14.46 17.58 -9.97
C ASP A 6 -14.47 18.52 -8.76
N PRO A 7 -15.46 19.42 -8.63
CA PRO A 7 -15.49 20.44 -7.59
C PRO A 7 -15.71 19.88 -6.18
N TYR A 8 -15.99 18.58 -6.04
CA TYR A 8 -16.20 17.90 -4.76
C TYR A 8 -15.09 16.90 -4.43
N LEU A 9 -14.10 16.75 -5.30
CA LEU A 9 -12.99 15.84 -5.07
C LEU A 9 -11.92 16.52 -4.22
N ASN A 10 -11.96 16.21 -2.93
CA ASN A 10 -10.90 16.59 -2.00
C ASN A 10 -9.80 15.52 -2.08
N CYS A 11 -8.72 15.77 -2.82
CA CYS A 11 -7.59 14.85 -2.87
C CYS A 11 -6.74 15.03 -1.63
N ASN A 12 -6.75 14.03 -0.74
CA ASN A 12 -5.91 14.05 0.44
C ASN A 12 -4.65 13.18 0.25
N GLY A 13 -4.60 12.35 -0.82
CA GLY A 13 -3.46 11.48 -1.16
C GLY A 13 -2.85 11.76 -2.53
N ILE A 14 -1.77 11.04 -2.86
CA ILE A 14 -1.07 11.12 -4.15
C ILE A 14 -1.92 10.41 -5.22
N PRO A 15 -2.25 11.06 -6.35
CA PRO A 15 -2.95 10.39 -7.44
C PRO A 15 -2.03 9.36 -8.12
N LEU A 16 -2.60 8.21 -8.52
CA LEU A 16 -1.89 7.19 -9.29
C LEU A 16 -2.45 7.09 -10.71
N LEU A 17 -1.60 6.62 -11.62
CA LEU A 17 -1.97 6.26 -12.99
C LEU A 17 -1.67 4.78 -13.19
N ALA A 18 -2.66 4.01 -13.63
CA ALA A 18 -2.49 2.61 -13.97
C ALA A 18 -3.57 2.18 -14.98
N ASP A 19 -3.21 1.30 -15.90
CA ASP A 19 -4.16 0.65 -16.82
C ASP A 19 -4.77 -0.55 -16.09
N ILE A 20 -5.97 -0.37 -15.52
CA ILE A 20 -6.55 -1.37 -14.60
C ILE A 20 -7.21 -2.54 -15.35
N ASN A 21 -7.62 -2.30 -16.59
CA ASN A 21 -8.39 -3.21 -17.42
C ASN A 21 -7.62 -3.68 -18.66
N SER A 22 -6.33 -3.34 -18.75
CA SER A 22 -5.41 -3.77 -19.81
C SER A 22 -5.86 -3.35 -21.21
N ASP A 23 -6.44 -2.16 -21.33
CA ASP A 23 -6.91 -1.59 -22.60
C ASP A 23 -5.90 -0.61 -23.25
N CYS A 24 -4.70 -0.53 -22.68
CA CYS A 24 -3.60 0.38 -23.01
C CYS A 24 -3.91 1.87 -22.75
N ILE A 25 -4.95 2.18 -21.97
CA ILE A 25 -5.31 3.54 -21.58
C ILE A 25 -5.36 3.61 -20.05
N PRO A 26 -4.48 4.38 -19.39
CA PRO A 26 -4.45 4.43 -17.94
C PRO A 26 -5.67 5.16 -17.35
N GLU A 27 -6.16 4.66 -16.22
CA GLU A 27 -7.07 5.36 -15.33
C GLU A 27 -6.33 6.26 -14.33
N ILE A 28 -7.05 7.23 -13.78
CA ILE A 28 -6.61 8.06 -12.67
C ILE A 28 -7.25 7.56 -11.37
N PHE A 29 -6.43 7.32 -10.37
CA PHE A 29 -6.83 6.88 -9.04
C PHE A 29 -6.64 8.02 -8.04
N ILE A 30 -7.71 8.41 -7.34
CA ILE A 30 -7.68 9.54 -6.40
C ILE A 30 -8.27 9.10 -5.07
N ASN A 31 -7.43 9.13 -4.04
CA ASN A 31 -7.80 8.79 -2.67
C ASN A 31 -8.17 10.07 -1.89
N ASN A 32 -9.37 10.10 -1.30
CA ASN A 32 -9.82 11.21 -0.46
C ASN A 32 -9.81 10.92 1.05
N GLY A 33 -9.39 9.73 1.47
CA GLY A 33 -9.38 9.24 2.86
C GLY A 33 -10.55 8.34 3.25
N ASP A 34 -11.68 8.44 2.53
CA ASP A 34 -12.87 7.61 2.73
C ASP A 34 -13.20 6.75 1.50
N SER A 35 -12.73 7.16 0.33
CA SER A 35 -13.04 6.55 -0.95
C SER A 35 -11.88 6.72 -1.91
N LEU A 36 -11.67 5.66 -2.70
CA LEU A 36 -10.82 5.68 -3.87
C LEU A 36 -11.70 5.90 -5.09
N TYR A 37 -11.47 6.97 -5.82
CA TYR A 37 -12.16 7.30 -7.05
C TYR A 37 -11.31 6.91 -8.25
N ILE A 38 -11.94 6.24 -9.22
CA ILE A 38 -11.28 5.80 -10.45
C ILE A 38 -11.93 6.57 -11.60
N TYR A 39 -11.10 7.25 -12.39
CA TYR A 39 -11.53 8.06 -13.53
C TYR A 39 -10.91 7.55 -14.83
N ASP A 40 -11.75 7.48 -15.86
CA ASP A 40 -11.34 7.24 -17.23
C ASP A 40 -10.71 8.53 -17.79
N ILE A 41 -9.45 8.45 -18.24
CA ILE A 41 -8.72 9.60 -18.76
C ILE A 41 -9.20 10.03 -20.14
N LYS A 42 -9.67 9.10 -20.96
CA LYS A 42 -10.10 9.33 -22.35
C LYS A 42 -11.42 10.09 -22.38
N ASN A 43 -12.36 9.68 -21.53
CA ASN A 43 -13.70 10.23 -21.47
C ASN A 43 -13.85 11.32 -20.40
N ASN A 44 -12.87 11.48 -19.50
CA ASN A 44 -12.91 12.43 -18.39
C ASN A 44 -14.13 12.21 -17.49
N THR A 45 -14.45 10.93 -17.22
CA THR A 45 -15.62 10.48 -16.45
C THR A 45 -15.21 9.55 -15.32
N LYS A 46 -15.94 9.59 -14.20
CA LYS A 46 -15.78 8.61 -13.12
C LYS A 46 -16.21 7.22 -13.62
N LYS A 47 -15.33 6.22 -13.53
CA LYS A 47 -15.67 4.81 -13.80
C LYS A 47 -16.44 4.24 -12.61
N PHE A 48 -15.81 4.23 -11.43
CA PHE A 48 -16.40 3.73 -10.19
C PHE A 48 -15.68 4.32 -8.97
N SER A 49 -16.07 3.91 -7.77
CA SER A 49 -15.37 4.22 -6.53
C SER A 49 -15.44 3.06 -5.55
N ILE A 50 -14.39 2.90 -4.75
CA ILE A 50 -14.30 1.91 -3.67
C ILE A 50 -14.41 2.63 -2.33
N ASN A 51 -15.22 2.10 -1.42
CA ASN A 51 -15.32 2.61 -0.05
C ASN A 51 -14.17 2.05 0.79
N ILE A 52 -13.30 2.95 1.26
CA ILE A 52 -12.07 2.66 2.01
C ILE A 52 -12.02 3.59 3.21
N PRO A 53 -12.94 3.42 4.18
CA PRO A 53 -13.00 4.30 5.32
C PRO A 53 -11.70 4.17 6.11
N PHE A 54 -11.22 5.28 6.65
CA PHE A 54 -9.98 5.32 7.44
C PHE A 54 -8.72 5.00 6.62
N SER A 55 -8.71 5.32 5.33
CA SER A 55 -7.46 5.39 4.60
C SER A 55 -6.66 6.59 5.10
N ASP A 56 -5.56 6.39 5.82
CA ASP A 56 -4.70 7.50 6.24
C ASP A 56 -4.05 8.12 5.01
N VAL A 57 -4.50 9.32 4.66
CA VAL A 57 -4.11 9.98 3.43
C VAL A 57 -2.71 10.60 3.47
N TYR A 58 -2.09 10.63 4.66
CA TYR A 58 -0.70 11.01 4.83
C TYR A 58 0.27 9.84 4.56
N THR A 59 -0.24 8.60 4.45
CA THR A 59 0.56 7.37 4.33
C THR A 59 0.03 6.39 3.29
N SER A 60 -1.04 6.76 2.58
CA SER A 60 -1.77 5.88 1.67
C SER A 60 -0.91 5.49 0.47
N SER A 61 -0.16 4.42 0.71
CA SER A 61 0.58 3.66 -0.26
C SER A 61 -0.42 2.75 -0.94
N ASN A 62 -1.14 3.29 -1.92
CA ASN A 62 -1.93 2.45 -2.80
C ASN A 62 -0.97 1.80 -3.79
N LEU A 63 -1.15 0.51 -4.02
CA LEU A 63 -0.38 -0.24 -4.99
C LEU A 63 -1.34 -0.82 -6.03
N ILE A 64 -0.95 -0.75 -7.29
CA ILE A 64 -1.72 -1.29 -8.41
C ILE A 64 -0.78 -2.16 -9.22
N ALA A 65 -1.06 -3.45 -9.25
CA ALA A 65 -0.23 -4.45 -9.92
C ALA A 65 -1.06 -5.69 -10.25
N ASP A 66 -0.61 -6.46 -11.24
CA ASP A 66 -1.10 -7.81 -11.53
C ASP A 66 -0.45 -8.78 -10.54
N ILE A 67 -1.18 -9.16 -9.49
CA ILE A 67 -0.66 -9.92 -8.35
C ILE A 67 -0.78 -11.42 -8.58
N ASP A 68 -1.76 -11.84 -9.39
CA ASP A 68 -2.00 -13.25 -9.69
C ASP A 68 -1.54 -13.69 -11.08
N GLY A 69 -1.05 -12.76 -11.90
CA GLY A 69 -0.54 -13.02 -13.24
C GLY A 69 -1.64 -13.27 -14.27
N ASP A 70 -2.90 -12.88 -14.01
CA ASP A 70 -4.02 -13.07 -14.92
C ASP A 70 -4.13 -11.98 -16.01
N GLY A 71 -3.26 -10.97 -15.95
CA GLY A 71 -3.23 -9.83 -16.86
C GLY A 71 -4.22 -8.73 -16.52
N LYS A 72 -4.87 -8.76 -15.35
CA LYS A 72 -5.68 -7.66 -14.79
C LYS A 72 -5.03 -7.15 -13.53
N MET A 73 -5.17 -5.86 -13.29
CA MET A 73 -4.56 -5.25 -12.10
C MET A 73 -5.46 -5.40 -10.88
N GLU A 74 -4.87 -5.78 -9.77
CA GLU A 74 -5.42 -5.61 -8.43
C GLU A 74 -5.10 -4.22 -7.87
N ILE A 75 -5.92 -3.78 -6.93
CA ILE A 75 -5.71 -2.55 -6.14
C ILE A 75 -5.48 -2.96 -4.68
N VAL A 76 -4.32 -2.62 -4.13
CA VAL A 76 -3.96 -2.87 -2.73
C VAL A 76 -3.91 -1.56 -1.96
N ILE A 77 -4.58 -1.51 -0.81
CA ILE A 77 -4.76 -0.31 0.00
C ILE A 77 -4.50 -0.65 1.46
N VAL A 78 -3.70 0.18 2.12
CA VAL A 78 -3.48 0.12 3.56
C VAL A 78 -4.47 1.05 4.25
N LEU A 79 -5.29 0.50 5.14
CA LEU A 79 -6.18 1.26 6.01
C LEU A 79 -5.52 1.46 7.37
N SER A 80 -5.70 2.65 7.94
CA SER A 80 -5.16 3.03 9.25
C SER A 80 -6.23 3.75 10.06
N ASN A 81 -6.81 3.04 11.02
CA ASN A 81 -7.82 3.55 11.92
C ASN A 81 -7.19 4.00 13.24
N PHE A 82 -6.96 5.31 13.36
CA PHE A 82 -6.42 5.92 14.59
C PHE A 82 -7.27 5.66 15.85
N ILE A 83 -8.56 5.35 15.70
CA ILE A 83 -9.48 5.12 16.82
C ILE A 83 -9.45 3.65 17.25
N ASN A 84 -9.41 2.71 16.29
CA ASN A 84 -9.28 1.29 16.55
C ASN A 84 -8.20 0.65 15.66
N PRO A 85 -6.94 0.71 16.10
CA PRO A 85 -5.77 0.22 15.35
C PRO A 85 -5.76 -1.27 15.06
N LEU A 86 -6.58 -2.06 15.76
CA LEU A 86 -6.80 -3.47 15.43
C LEU A 86 -7.48 -3.63 14.05
N ASN A 87 -8.03 -2.55 13.50
CA ASN A 87 -8.63 -2.51 12.17
C ASN A 87 -7.67 -2.01 11.08
N ASP A 88 -6.37 -1.85 11.37
CA ASP A 88 -5.38 -1.41 10.39
C ASP A 88 -5.08 -2.52 9.40
N GLN A 89 -5.93 -2.67 8.39
CA GLN A 89 -5.89 -3.80 7.47
C GLN A 89 -5.32 -3.41 6.11
N ILE A 90 -4.65 -4.36 5.48
CA ILE A 90 -4.39 -4.29 4.03
C ILE A 90 -5.59 -4.93 3.34
N LYS A 91 -6.14 -4.25 2.35
CA LYS A 91 -7.23 -4.76 1.53
C LYS A 91 -6.79 -4.80 0.08
N CYS A 92 -7.14 -5.88 -0.59
CA CYS A 92 -6.99 -6.02 -2.03
C CYS A 92 -8.36 -6.05 -2.69
N PHE A 93 -8.47 -5.35 -3.82
CA PHE A 93 -9.64 -5.30 -4.65
C PHE A 93 -9.27 -5.75 -6.06
N ASN A 94 -10.22 -6.40 -6.73
CA ASN A 94 -10.08 -6.72 -8.16
C ASN A 94 -10.17 -5.44 -9.00
N SER A 95 -9.88 -5.56 -10.29
CA SER A 95 -9.97 -4.46 -11.28
C SER A 95 -11.34 -3.78 -11.37
N ASP A 96 -12.41 -4.46 -10.95
CA ASP A 96 -13.78 -3.93 -10.89
C ASP A 96 -14.15 -3.26 -9.55
N GLY A 97 -13.22 -3.27 -8.59
CA GLY A 97 -13.40 -2.73 -7.24
C GLY A 97 -14.08 -3.68 -6.25
N SER A 98 -14.37 -4.93 -6.63
CA SER A 98 -14.84 -5.95 -5.69
C SER A 98 -13.73 -6.37 -4.73
N LEU A 99 -14.07 -6.61 -3.46
CA LEU A 99 -13.11 -7.03 -2.45
C LEU A 99 -12.59 -8.44 -2.75
N ARG A 100 -11.27 -8.58 -2.87
CA ARG A 100 -10.57 -9.85 -3.12
C ARG A 100 -10.16 -10.53 -1.81
N TRP A 101 -9.46 -9.81 -0.93
CA TRP A 101 -9.05 -10.31 0.38
C TRP A 101 -8.80 -9.17 1.37
N ILE A 102 -8.72 -9.53 2.66
CA ILE A 102 -8.31 -8.67 3.76
C ILE A 102 -7.18 -9.38 4.49
N SER A 103 -6.12 -8.65 4.86
CA SER A 103 -5.00 -9.25 5.59
C SER A 103 -5.42 -9.84 6.94
N ASP A 104 -4.79 -10.94 7.33
CA ASP A 104 -5.06 -11.64 8.59
C ASP A 104 -4.32 -11.02 9.80
N ALA A 105 -3.41 -10.09 9.53
CA ALA A 105 -2.75 -9.27 10.53
C ALA A 105 -2.78 -7.79 10.14
N PRO A 106 -2.57 -6.87 11.11
CA PRO A 106 -2.52 -5.46 10.82
C PRO A 106 -1.33 -5.08 9.93
N GLY A 107 -1.57 -4.24 8.91
CA GLY A 107 -0.54 -3.74 7.99
C GLY A 107 0.35 -2.66 8.60
N SER A 108 -0.18 -1.89 9.56
CA SER A 108 0.60 -0.93 10.35
C SER A 108 1.06 -1.56 11.69
N GLN A 109 1.98 -0.88 12.38
CA GLN A 109 2.16 -1.13 13.81
C GLN A 109 1.34 -0.11 14.60
N TYR A 110 0.55 -0.60 15.56
CA TYR A 110 -0.15 0.29 16.48
C TYR A 110 0.84 1.03 17.35
N ARG A 111 1.10 2.28 16.99
CA ARG A 111 1.61 3.25 17.93
C ARG A 111 0.97 4.61 17.63
N PRO A 112 0.34 5.25 18.62
CA PRO A 112 -0.15 6.61 18.44
C PRO A 112 1.04 7.45 17.97
N TYR A 113 0.86 8.19 16.87
CA TYR A 113 1.85 9.02 16.18
C TYR A 113 2.73 8.36 15.10
N TYR A 114 2.60 7.06 14.85
CA TYR A 114 3.40 6.38 13.84
C TYR A 114 2.63 6.32 12.53
N ARG A 115 3.28 6.82 11.48
CA ARG A 115 2.77 6.80 10.11
C ARG A 115 3.31 5.52 9.47
N SER A 116 2.45 4.74 8.82
CA SER A 116 2.90 3.59 8.04
C SER A 116 3.87 4.02 6.94
N GLY A 117 4.95 3.26 6.75
CA GLY A 117 5.85 3.41 5.61
C GLY A 117 5.20 3.01 4.29
N GLY A 118 5.96 3.16 3.21
CA GLY A 118 5.56 2.78 1.86
C GLY A 118 5.18 1.29 1.77
N LEU A 119 4.00 0.99 1.24
CA LEU A 119 3.66 -0.35 0.74
C LEU A 119 4.41 -0.60 -0.57
N ALA A 120 5.06 -1.75 -0.69
CA ALA A 120 5.75 -2.17 -1.90
C ALA A 120 5.69 -3.70 -2.05
N MET A 121 6.23 -4.20 -3.16
CA MET A 121 6.25 -5.61 -3.50
C MET A 121 7.65 -6.06 -3.91
N ALA A 122 7.99 -7.30 -3.56
CA ALA A 122 9.15 -8.01 -4.05
C ALA A 122 8.90 -9.51 -3.94
N ASP A 123 9.50 -10.28 -4.84
CA ASP A 123 9.53 -11.75 -4.77
C ASP A 123 10.73 -12.16 -3.91
N PHE A 124 10.50 -12.30 -2.60
CA PHE A 124 11.58 -12.54 -1.64
C PHE A 124 12.11 -13.97 -1.70
N ASN A 125 11.26 -14.92 -2.12
CA ASN A 125 11.56 -16.34 -2.12
C ASN A 125 11.87 -16.89 -3.54
N MET A 126 11.82 -16.02 -4.55
CA MET A 126 12.05 -16.32 -5.97
C MET A 126 11.12 -17.39 -6.56
N ASP A 127 9.89 -17.50 -6.06
CA ASP A 127 8.90 -18.47 -6.56
C ASP A 127 8.04 -17.93 -7.72
N GLY A 128 8.23 -16.66 -8.09
CA GLY A 128 7.50 -15.97 -9.15
C GLY A 128 6.18 -15.34 -8.69
N ILE A 129 5.82 -15.48 -7.41
CA ILE A 129 4.66 -14.83 -6.78
C ILE A 129 5.19 -13.75 -5.83
N PRO A 130 5.05 -12.46 -6.16
CA PRO A 130 5.59 -11.42 -5.30
C PRO A 130 4.86 -11.36 -3.95
N GLU A 131 5.58 -11.03 -2.89
CA GLU A 131 5.03 -10.67 -1.59
C GLU A 131 4.85 -9.16 -1.46
N LEU A 132 3.90 -8.75 -0.60
CA LEU A 132 3.72 -7.38 -0.15
C LEU A 132 4.58 -7.14 1.10
N TYR A 133 5.29 -6.02 1.14
CA TYR A 133 6.00 -5.61 2.35
C TYR A 133 5.65 -4.19 2.74
N ILE A 134 5.58 -3.97 4.06
CA ILE A 134 5.31 -2.68 4.67
C ILE A 134 6.05 -2.62 6.01
N ASN A 135 6.95 -1.65 6.16
CA ASN A 135 7.87 -1.59 7.30
C ASN A 135 8.66 -2.91 7.42
N ASN A 136 8.49 -3.62 8.54
CA ASN A 136 9.18 -4.88 8.86
C ASN A 136 8.24 -6.09 8.79
N LYS A 137 7.16 -5.96 8.01
CA LYS A 137 6.18 -7.02 7.81
C LYS A 137 6.13 -7.40 6.34
N ILE A 138 6.03 -8.71 6.10
CA ILE A 138 5.89 -9.30 4.78
C ILE A 138 4.59 -10.12 4.79
N PHE A 139 3.77 -9.93 3.76
CA PHE A 139 2.49 -10.60 3.54
C PHE A 139 2.50 -11.28 2.18
N ASN A 140 1.89 -12.45 2.06
CA ASN A 140 1.63 -13.04 0.76
C ASN A 140 0.66 -12.14 -0.03
N ALA A 141 1.03 -11.70 -1.23
CA ALA A 141 0.25 -10.71 -1.96
C ALA A 141 -1.09 -11.26 -2.48
N GLN A 142 -1.19 -12.56 -2.76
CA GLN A 142 -2.41 -13.16 -3.29
C GLN A 142 -3.48 -13.42 -2.23
N THR A 143 -3.07 -13.56 -0.96
CA THR A 143 -3.96 -13.99 0.13
C THR A 143 -4.06 -13.00 1.29
N GLY A 144 -3.12 -12.07 1.42
CA GLY A 144 -3.02 -11.16 2.56
C GLY A 144 -2.54 -11.83 3.85
N LYS A 145 -2.06 -13.08 3.78
CA LYS A 145 -1.55 -13.81 4.94
C LYS A 145 -0.19 -13.25 5.38
N LEU A 146 -0.02 -12.95 6.66
CA LEU A 146 1.26 -12.55 7.24
C LEU A 146 2.27 -13.71 7.16
N LEU A 147 3.44 -13.43 6.59
CA LEU A 147 4.55 -14.39 6.46
C LEU A 147 5.67 -14.08 7.46
N VAL A 148 6.01 -12.80 7.61
CA VAL A 148 7.08 -12.34 8.51
C VAL A 148 6.60 -11.13 9.29
N ASP A 149 6.85 -11.12 10.59
CA ASP A 149 6.63 -9.97 11.48
C ASP A 149 7.84 -9.80 12.40
N ASP A 150 8.70 -8.84 12.06
CA ASP A 150 9.80 -8.39 12.92
C ASP A 150 9.51 -6.99 13.49
N SER A 151 8.26 -6.74 13.87
CA SER A 151 7.84 -5.47 14.46
C SER A 151 8.53 -5.11 15.78
N MET A 152 9.32 -6.02 16.37
CA MET A 152 10.05 -5.80 17.60
C MET A 152 11.51 -5.35 17.39
N SER A 153 12.06 -5.47 16.19
CA SER A 153 13.44 -5.07 15.86
C SER A 153 13.43 -4.02 14.74
N GLY A 154 14.14 -2.89 14.89
CA GLY A 154 14.34 -1.95 13.78
C GLY A 154 13.12 -1.14 13.32
N ILE A 155 12.37 -0.53 14.23
CA ILE A 155 11.19 0.32 13.89
C ILE A 155 11.52 1.79 13.58
N GLY A 156 12.80 2.13 13.47
CA GLY A 156 13.27 3.45 13.05
C GLY A 156 12.72 4.67 13.78
N VAL A 157 12.59 4.60 15.11
CA VAL A 157 12.24 5.77 15.95
C VAL A 157 13.35 6.10 16.93
N SER A 158 13.77 7.36 16.94
CA SER A 158 14.50 7.90 18.09
C SER A 158 13.56 7.93 19.29
N ARG A 159 14.05 7.47 20.45
CA ARG A 159 13.31 7.58 21.72
C ARG A 159 13.11 9.03 22.18
N ASP A 160 13.66 10.02 21.47
CA ASP A 160 14.03 11.30 22.07
C ASP A 160 13.74 12.56 21.21
N THR A 161 12.59 12.63 20.53
CA THR A 161 12.16 13.92 19.93
C THR A 161 10.68 14.22 20.13
N PHE A 162 10.43 15.49 20.47
CA PHE A 162 9.17 16.06 20.96
C PHE A 162 8.02 16.08 19.92
N LEU A 163 8.25 15.62 18.67
CA LEU A 163 7.24 15.67 17.59
C LEU A 163 6.80 14.30 17.04
N ARG A 164 7.40 13.18 17.43
CA ARG A 164 6.96 11.78 17.17
C ARG A 164 6.33 11.45 15.79
N ILE A 165 6.72 12.09 14.69
CA ILE A 165 6.26 11.70 13.34
C ILE A 165 7.46 11.07 12.62
N ALA A 166 7.39 9.77 12.35
CA ALA A 166 8.38 9.02 11.58
C ALA A 166 7.73 8.46 10.30
N PHE A 167 8.40 8.62 9.16
CA PHE A 167 8.05 7.99 7.89
C PHE A 167 9.13 6.95 7.57
N PRO A 168 8.96 5.70 8.06
CA PRO A 168 9.94 4.67 7.81
C PRO A 168 10.02 4.35 6.32
N VAL A 169 11.25 4.13 5.82
CA VAL A 169 11.52 3.62 4.48
C VAL A 169 12.01 2.19 4.62
N SER A 170 11.43 1.29 3.84
CA SER A 170 11.85 -0.10 3.69
C SER A 170 12.15 -0.37 2.22
N VAL A 171 13.25 -1.08 1.95
CA VAL A 171 13.67 -1.46 0.59
C VAL A 171 14.00 -2.94 0.56
N ALA A 172 13.48 -3.63 -0.45
CA ALA A 172 13.88 -4.99 -0.79
C ALA A 172 14.95 -4.95 -1.88
N ALA A 173 16.12 -5.54 -1.63
CA ALA A 173 17.21 -5.64 -2.60
C ALA A 173 18.15 -6.80 -2.22
N GLN A 174 18.98 -7.24 -3.16
CA GLN A 174 20.11 -8.12 -2.84
C GLN A 174 21.19 -7.28 -2.13
N LEU A 175 21.42 -7.56 -0.85
CA LEU A 175 22.27 -6.82 0.09
C LEU A 175 23.40 -7.68 0.67
N ASP A 176 23.42 -8.96 0.38
CA ASP A 176 24.53 -9.85 0.73
C ASP A 176 24.98 -10.74 -0.44
N ASP A 177 25.69 -11.83 -0.11
CA ASP A 177 26.30 -12.74 -1.09
C ASP A 177 25.45 -13.99 -1.36
N ASP A 178 24.26 -14.14 -0.73
CA ASP A 178 23.34 -15.25 -0.94
C ASP A 178 22.35 -14.92 -2.06
N PRO A 179 22.50 -15.48 -3.27
CA PRO A 179 21.63 -15.14 -4.39
C PRO A 179 20.27 -15.84 -4.34
N THR A 180 19.95 -16.58 -3.28
CA THR A 180 18.73 -17.40 -3.22
C THR A 180 17.52 -16.67 -2.69
N ASP A 181 17.71 -15.49 -2.10
CA ASP A 181 16.68 -14.60 -1.60
C ASP A 181 17.00 -13.13 -1.87
N ILE A 182 16.09 -12.27 -1.39
CA ILE A 182 16.22 -10.82 -1.38
C ILE A 182 16.09 -10.37 0.08
N GLU A 183 16.90 -9.41 0.50
CA GLU A 183 16.87 -8.90 1.87
C GLU A 183 15.98 -7.67 1.96
N LEU A 184 15.27 -7.56 3.09
CA LEU A 184 14.54 -6.36 3.46
C LEU A 184 15.42 -5.48 4.33
N ALA A 185 15.98 -4.41 3.76
CA ALA A 185 16.52 -3.32 4.56
C ALA A 185 15.38 -2.41 5.02
N ALA A 186 15.04 -2.54 6.29
CA ALA A 186 14.21 -1.58 7.01
C ALA A 186 15.04 -0.91 8.12
N TYR A 187 14.76 0.37 8.36
CA TYR A 187 15.66 1.27 9.10
C TYR A 187 16.18 0.73 10.45
N LEU A 188 17.52 0.62 10.55
CA LEU A 188 18.26 0.28 11.78
C LEU A 188 18.93 1.56 12.33
N PHE A 189 18.75 1.89 13.61
CA PHE A 189 19.72 2.75 14.31
C PHE A 189 20.31 1.97 15.47
N HIS A 190 21.60 1.65 15.35
CA HIS A 190 22.46 1.39 16.48
C HIS A 190 23.01 2.72 17.01
N LEU A 191 22.84 2.95 18.30
CA LEU A 191 23.74 3.74 19.14
C LEU A 191 24.06 2.90 20.38
#